data_AF-A0A954UHY1-F1
#
_entry.id   AF-A0A954UHY1-F1
#
_cell.length_a   1.000
_cell.length_b   1.000
_cell.length_c   1.000
_cell.angle_alpha   90.00
_cell.angle_beta   90.00
_cell.angle_gamma   90.00
#
_symmetry.space_group_name_H-M   'P 1'
#
loop_
_entity.id
_entity.type
_entity.pdbx_description
1 polymer ?
#
loop_
_entity_poly.entity_id
_entity_poly.type
_entity_poly.pdbx_seq_one_letter_code
_entity_poly.pdbx_strand_id
1 'polypeptide(L)'
;YRRQEAETGDHTTMATTNMIMRATQRIIYLTACLAFLALGSNVQAQLSPRVYTVNYAATAPTIDGMLTSDTEWSLASEGGDSWSDWTTNSLDAANNRFVALWNNEGLYIQQQVDYQGWQDRGSEQWDSLYENLNFYFDPNVDNEANENTQLFSYSTDGYHLAINQPLGETEILADGTATAGSFGEFYVNSFYNSNVQPTWLPGIEMKQTTSVEDQTGIMELFIPWNSFDKTDPSSPDIDPLLDEIGLFHPEAPVEGEEWYFNAVRFQTNNQIAAWNRAPSAVFASERPHGILQFVGGGELNGCDMNGDGNCDGLDIDTLAVAVRDGDNNPLYDVDQDGSITDADRVFYIEEILHTWIGDSDLDGQFGTRDLVAVFVINAYEDGIDGNATWASGDWDGDLDFTTRDFVAAFVDGGFEAGPRAAVAAVPEPSSLVLLMLGFAVIGRRVRLI
;
A
#
# COMPACT_ATOMS: atom_id res chain seq x y z
N TYR A 1 -67.46 73.02 0.56
CA TYR A 1 -68.30 71.83 0.30
C TYR A 1 -68.11 71.23 -1.11
N ARG A 2 -66.94 71.39 -1.78
CA ARG A 2 -66.67 70.72 -3.06
C ARG A 2 -65.18 70.37 -3.26
N ARG A 3 -64.45 70.12 -2.17
CA ARG A 3 -62.99 69.88 -2.20
C ARG A 3 -62.50 68.93 -1.10
N GLN A 4 -63.30 67.91 -0.77
CA GLN A 4 -62.95 66.93 0.25
C GLN A 4 -63.50 65.51 -0.04
N GLU A 5 -63.73 65.17 -1.31
CA GLU A 5 -64.22 63.84 -1.75
C GLU A 5 -63.31 63.20 -2.83
N ALA A 6 -62.03 63.60 -2.92
CA ALA A 6 -61.12 63.10 -3.97
C ALA A 6 -59.88 62.35 -3.44
N GLU A 7 -59.79 62.04 -2.14
CA GLU A 7 -58.57 61.44 -1.55
C GLU A 7 -58.77 60.12 -0.80
N THR A 8 -59.96 59.50 -0.84
CA THR A 8 -60.21 58.22 -0.15
C THR A 8 -60.31 57.00 -1.09
N GLY A 9 -59.98 57.17 -2.37
CA GLY A 9 -60.23 56.16 -3.41
C GLY A 9 -59.12 55.17 -3.74
N ASP A 10 -57.90 55.28 -3.20
CA ASP A 10 -56.77 54.50 -3.76
C ASP A 10 -55.74 53.95 -2.75
N HIS A 11 -56.09 53.86 -1.47
CA HIS A 11 -55.21 53.23 -0.47
C HIS A 11 -55.48 51.74 -0.26
N THR A 12 -56.69 51.26 -0.57
CA THR A 12 -57.04 49.85 -0.44
C THR A 12 -56.44 49.02 -1.58
N THR A 13 -56.40 49.52 -2.80
CA THR A 13 -55.89 48.80 -4.00
C THR A 13 -54.39 48.52 -3.95
N MET A 14 -53.57 49.47 -3.47
CA MET A 14 -52.12 49.25 -3.32
C MET A 14 -51.77 48.29 -2.18
N ALA A 15 -52.55 48.29 -1.09
CA ALA A 15 -52.31 47.38 0.03
C ALA A 15 -52.56 45.92 -0.36
N THR A 16 -53.63 45.63 -1.10
CA THR A 16 -53.92 44.27 -1.59
C THR A 16 -52.90 43.81 -2.62
N THR A 17 -52.47 44.71 -3.52
CA THR A 17 -51.48 44.35 -4.56
C THR A 17 -50.11 44.03 -3.97
N ASN A 18 -49.66 44.77 -2.96
CA ASN A 18 -48.41 44.49 -2.25
C ASN A 18 -48.49 43.22 -1.39
N MET A 19 -49.66 42.90 -0.82
CA MET A 19 -49.86 41.67 -0.06
C MET A 19 -49.85 40.43 -0.98
N ILE A 20 -50.48 40.53 -2.15
CA ILE A 20 -50.47 39.46 -3.16
C ILE A 20 -49.06 39.24 -3.71
N MET A 21 -48.32 40.30 -4.06
CA MET A 21 -46.93 40.16 -4.53
C MET A 21 -46.01 39.50 -3.50
N ARG A 22 -46.12 39.87 -2.21
CA ARG A 22 -45.33 39.24 -1.14
C ARG A 22 -45.70 37.77 -0.90
N ALA A 23 -46.98 37.41 -1.06
CA ALA A 23 -47.43 36.03 -0.97
C ALA A 23 -46.92 35.19 -2.15
N THR A 24 -47.03 35.70 -3.38
CA THR A 24 -46.53 35.01 -4.58
C THR A 24 -45.01 34.83 -4.53
N GLN A 25 -44.28 35.84 -4.06
CA GLN A 25 -42.83 35.77 -3.93
C GLN A 25 -42.40 34.76 -2.86
N ARG A 26 -43.11 34.67 -1.72
CA ARG A 26 -42.88 33.64 -0.70
C ARG A 26 -43.19 32.24 -1.22
N ILE A 27 -44.24 32.07 -2.02
CA ILE A 27 -44.57 30.78 -2.64
C ILE A 27 -43.48 30.37 -3.64
N ILE A 28 -42.99 31.29 -4.47
CA ILE A 28 -41.89 31.00 -5.41
C ILE A 28 -40.61 30.60 -4.66
N TYR A 29 -40.25 31.29 -3.57
CA TYR A 29 -39.10 30.91 -2.75
C TYR A 29 -39.30 29.56 -2.05
N LEU A 30 -40.50 29.25 -1.54
CA LEU A 30 -40.78 27.97 -0.91
C LEU A 30 -40.71 26.81 -1.91
N THR A 31 -41.24 27.00 -3.12
CA THR A 31 -41.20 26.00 -4.20
C THR A 31 -39.77 25.82 -4.74
N ALA A 32 -38.97 26.89 -4.82
CA ALA A 32 -37.56 26.81 -5.19
C ALA A 32 -36.71 26.09 -4.12
N CYS A 33 -36.97 26.34 -2.82
CA CYS A 33 -36.31 25.62 -1.73
C CYS A 33 -36.72 24.14 -1.68
N LEU A 34 -38.00 23.81 -1.93
CA LEU A 34 -38.47 22.43 -2.03
C LEU A 34 -37.91 21.70 -3.26
N ALA A 35 -37.73 22.39 -4.39
CA ALA A 35 -37.05 21.83 -5.56
C ALA A 35 -35.55 21.61 -5.30
N PHE A 36 -34.88 22.51 -4.56
CA PHE A 36 -33.48 22.31 -4.12
C PHE A 36 -33.33 21.17 -3.11
N LEU A 37 -34.29 20.99 -2.20
CA LEU A 37 -34.33 19.85 -1.27
C LEU A 37 -34.66 18.52 -1.99
N ALA A 38 -35.48 18.55 -3.05
CA ALA A 38 -35.81 17.36 -3.83
C ALA A 38 -34.71 16.95 -4.84
N LEU A 39 -33.88 17.90 -5.31
CA LEU A 39 -32.73 17.61 -6.16
C LEU A 39 -31.49 17.14 -5.38
N GLY A 40 -31.49 17.24 -4.05
CA GLY A 40 -30.37 16.87 -3.18
C GLY A 40 -30.31 15.40 -2.74
N SER A 41 -31.14 14.51 -3.29
CA SER A 41 -31.25 13.11 -2.80
C SER A 41 -30.82 12.01 -3.77
N ASN A 42 -30.24 12.34 -4.93
CA ASN A 42 -29.50 11.36 -5.74
C ASN A 42 -28.03 11.27 -5.29
N VAL A 43 -27.79 11.23 -3.99
CA VAL A 43 -26.50 10.72 -3.49
C VAL A 43 -26.63 9.21 -3.59
N GLN A 44 -26.29 8.66 -4.76
CA GLN A 44 -25.95 7.26 -4.88
C GLN A 44 -24.91 7.01 -3.79
N ALA A 45 -25.23 6.16 -2.80
CA ALA A 45 -24.30 5.85 -1.74
C ALA A 45 -23.02 5.35 -2.40
N GLN A 46 -21.97 6.18 -2.35
CA GLN A 46 -20.67 5.82 -2.87
C GLN A 46 -20.22 4.62 -2.05
N LEU A 47 -20.15 3.46 -2.68
CA LEU A 47 -19.67 2.24 -2.02
C LEU A 47 -18.25 2.54 -1.53
N SER A 48 -17.89 2.14 -0.32
CA SER A 48 -16.50 2.28 0.16
C SER A 48 -15.60 1.28 -0.59
N PRO A 49 -14.33 1.62 -0.89
CA PRO A 49 -13.34 0.65 -1.35
C PRO A 49 -13.31 -0.59 -0.45
N ARG A 50 -13.03 -1.75 -1.05
CA ARG A 50 -12.84 -2.99 -0.27
C ARG A 50 -11.35 -3.10 0.03
N VAL A 51 -11.00 -3.19 1.30
CA VAL A 51 -9.61 -3.36 1.73
C VAL A 51 -9.32 -4.85 1.90
N TYR A 52 -8.21 -5.30 1.34
CA TYR A 52 -7.65 -6.64 1.47
C TYR A 52 -6.30 -6.49 2.17
N THR A 53 -6.19 -7.02 3.39
CA THR A 53 -4.94 -6.94 4.15
C THR A 53 -3.95 -7.98 3.61
N VAL A 54 -2.77 -7.54 3.19
CA VAL A 54 -1.69 -8.40 2.71
C VAL A 54 -0.63 -8.44 3.79
N ASN A 55 -0.57 -9.54 4.53
CA ASN A 55 0.34 -9.66 5.67
C ASN A 55 1.74 -10.11 5.21
N TYR A 56 2.76 -9.58 5.88
CA TYR A 56 4.13 -10.03 5.67
C TYR A 56 4.34 -11.45 6.20
N ALA A 57 5.12 -12.23 5.45
CA ALA A 57 5.53 -13.58 5.81
C ALA A 57 7.05 -13.73 5.66
N ALA A 58 7.76 -13.78 6.78
CA ALA A 58 9.22 -13.98 6.79
C ALA A 58 9.66 -15.27 6.08
N THR A 59 8.79 -16.28 6.05
CA THR A 59 8.97 -17.49 5.25
C THR A 59 8.01 -17.48 4.07
N ALA A 60 8.55 -17.58 2.85
CA ALA A 60 7.76 -17.66 1.64
C ALA A 60 6.85 -18.90 1.65
N PRO A 61 5.59 -18.79 1.20
CA PRO A 61 4.79 -19.97 0.88
C PRO A 61 5.42 -20.73 -0.30
N THR A 62 5.18 -22.04 -0.33
CA THR A 62 5.57 -22.93 -1.42
C THR A 62 4.51 -22.85 -2.53
N ILE A 63 4.91 -22.47 -3.74
CA ILE A 63 4.01 -22.42 -4.91
C ILE A 63 3.80 -23.82 -5.49
N ASP A 64 2.98 -24.64 -4.84
CA ASP A 64 2.70 -26.04 -5.22
C ASP A 64 1.25 -26.31 -5.63
N GLY A 65 0.40 -25.29 -5.52
CA GLY A 65 -1.01 -25.33 -5.91
C GLY A 65 -1.85 -26.24 -5.02
N MET A 66 -1.41 -26.61 -3.82
CA MET A 66 -2.17 -27.44 -2.90
C MET A 66 -2.82 -26.59 -1.80
N LEU A 67 -3.91 -27.08 -1.21
CA LEU A 67 -4.42 -26.52 0.04
C LEU A 67 -3.56 -27.08 1.18
N THR A 68 -2.31 -26.64 1.27
CA THR A 68 -1.38 -27.15 2.29
C THR A 68 -1.85 -26.77 3.70
N SER A 69 -1.29 -27.46 4.69
CA SER A 69 -1.68 -27.38 6.09
C SER A 69 -1.82 -25.93 6.58
N ASP A 70 -2.78 -25.71 7.49
CA ASP A 70 -3.20 -24.43 8.08
C ASP A 70 -2.11 -23.39 8.29
N THR A 71 -0.84 -23.78 8.48
CA THR A 71 0.31 -22.94 8.78
C THR A 71 0.82 -22.09 7.61
N GLU A 72 0.85 -22.60 6.38
CA GLU A 72 1.56 -21.93 5.27
C GLU A 72 0.93 -20.57 4.91
N TRP A 73 -0.38 -20.57 4.72
CA TRP A 73 -1.17 -19.37 4.45
C TRP A 73 -1.87 -18.84 5.72
N SER A 74 -1.47 -19.32 6.91
CA SER A 74 -2.09 -18.94 8.20
C SER A 74 -2.07 -17.44 8.48
N LEU A 75 -1.04 -16.76 7.98
CA LEU A 75 -0.86 -15.33 8.15
C LEU A 75 -1.75 -14.55 7.19
N ALA A 76 -2.27 -15.16 6.13
CA ALA A 76 -3.05 -14.43 5.15
C ALA A 76 -4.39 -14.01 5.76
N SER A 77 -4.78 -12.76 5.54
CA SER A 77 -6.07 -12.26 6.07
C SER A 77 -7.25 -12.98 5.41
N GLU A 78 -8.43 -12.93 6.04
CA GLU A 78 -9.64 -13.51 5.43
C GLU A 78 -9.82 -12.97 4.01
N GLY A 79 -9.72 -13.90 3.06
CA GLY A 79 -9.61 -13.58 1.66
C GLY A 79 -10.81 -12.84 1.10
N GLY A 80 -10.65 -12.30 -0.10
CA GLY A 80 -11.74 -11.69 -0.84
C GLY A 80 -12.84 -12.68 -1.19
N ASP A 81 -13.71 -13.06 -0.25
CA ASP A 81 -14.95 -13.81 -0.45
C ASP A 81 -16.08 -12.83 -0.82
N SER A 82 -17.13 -13.24 -1.53
CA SER A 82 -18.14 -12.31 -2.08
C SER A 82 -17.77 -11.63 -3.40
N TRP A 83 -17.23 -12.41 -4.35
CA TRP A 83 -17.21 -11.98 -5.74
C TRP A 83 -18.65 -11.91 -6.26
N SER A 84 -18.88 -11.06 -7.26
CA SER A 84 -20.18 -10.92 -7.92
C SER A 84 -20.11 -11.42 -9.35
N ASP A 85 -21.16 -12.10 -9.79
CA ASP A 85 -21.40 -12.35 -11.21
C ASP A 85 -21.65 -11.01 -11.90
N TRP A 86 -20.90 -10.75 -12.96
CA TRP A 86 -20.96 -9.49 -13.70
C TRP A 86 -22.34 -9.19 -14.29
N THR A 87 -22.99 -10.21 -14.83
CA THR A 87 -24.22 -10.03 -15.63
C THR A 87 -25.44 -9.82 -14.75
N THR A 88 -25.44 -10.43 -13.56
CA THR A 88 -26.57 -10.47 -12.65
C THR A 88 -26.36 -9.65 -11.39
N ASN A 89 -25.11 -9.29 -11.07
CA ASN A 89 -24.70 -8.67 -9.82
C ASN A 89 -25.14 -9.49 -8.59
N SER A 90 -25.34 -10.80 -8.75
CA SER A 90 -25.54 -11.74 -7.65
C SER A 90 -24.20 -12.24 -7.14
N LEU A 91 -24.18 -12.82 -5.94
CA LEU A 91 -23.02 -13.58 -5.45
C LEU A 91 -22.59 -14.59 -6.51
N ASP A 92 -21.29 -14.70 -6.71
CA ASP A 92 -20.73 -15.63 -7.68
C ASP A 92 -21.02 -17.09 -7.27
N ALA A 93 -21.52 -17.88 -8.21
CA ALA A 93 -21.90 -19.27 -7.91
C ALA A 93 -20.70 -20.21 -7.77
N ALA A 94 -19.52 -19.76 -8.20
CA ALA A 94 -18.28 -20.53 -8.20
C ALA A 94 -17.43 -20.29 -6.94
N ASN A 95 -17.90 -19.44 -6.01
CA ASN A 95 -17.25 -19.16 -4.73
C ASN A 95 -15.75 -18.82 -4.88
N ASN A 96 -15.46 -17.89 -5.78
CA ASN A 96 -14.13 -17.36 -6.00
C ASN A 96 -13.69 -16.63 -4.73
N ARG A 97 -12.48 -16.96 -4.30
CA ARG A 97 -11.81 -16.37 -3.15
C ARG A 97 -10.33 -16.29 -3.43
N PHE A 98 -9.67 -15.30 -2.85
CA PHE A 98 -8.23 -15.20 -2.90
C PHE A 98 -7.70 -14.69 -1.57
N VAL A 99 -6.51 -15.12 -1.22
CA VAL A 99 -5.70 -14.59 -0.11
C VAL A 99 -4.37 -14.12 -0.67
N ALA A 100 -3.71 -13.21 0.04
CA ALA A 100 -2.41 -12.70 -0.37
C ALA A 100 -1.48 -12.55 0.84
N LEU A 101 -0.19 -12.78 0.57
CA LEU A 101 0.94 -12.58 1.48
C LEU A 101 2.04 -11.85 0.73
N TRP A 102 2.99 -11.28 1.46
CA TRP A 102 4.14 -10.64 0.85
C TRP A 102 5.40 -10.87 1.68
N ASN A 103 6.57 -10.77 1.07
CA ASN A 103 7.85 -10.75 1.77
C ASN A 103 8.86 -9.88 0.99
N ASN A 104 10.14 -9.91 1.36
CA ASN A 104 11.17 -9.12 0.67
C ASN A 104 11.44 -9.56 -0.78
N GLU A 105 11.00 -10.76 -1.18
CA GLU A 105 11.22 -11.30 -2.53
C GLU A 105 10.06 -11.00 -3.48
N GLY A 106 8.81 -10.98 -2.98
CA GLY A 106 7.66 -10.71 -3.84
C GLY A 106 6.29 -10.82 -3.17
N LEU A 107 5.27 -10.69 -4.02
CA LEU A 107 3.85 -10.85 -3.71
C LEU A 107 3.40 -12.28 -3.99
N TYR A 108 2.71 -12.88 -3.03
CA TYR A 108 2.14 -14.22 -3.12
C TYR A 108 0.62 -14.13 -3.12
N ILE A 109 -0.04 -14.79 -4.07
CA ILE A 109 -1.50 -14.84 -4.17
C ILE A 109 -1.93 -16.29 -4.30
N GLN A 110 -2.84 -16.73 -3.43
CA GLN A 110 -3.56 -17.99 -3.61
C GLN A 110 -5.00 -17.68 -3.98
N GLN A 111 -5.46 -18.25 -5.09
CA GLN A 111 -6.85 -18.19 -5.55
C GLN A 111 -7.48 -19.57 -5.44
N GLN A 112 -8.72 -19.61 -4.96
CA GLN A 112 -9.50 -20.85 -4.87
C GLN A 112 -10.86 -20.65 -5.53
N VAL A 113 -11.37 -21.69 -6.20
CA VAL A 113 -12.68 -21.68 -6.86
C VAL A 113 -13.37 -23.03 -6.71
N ASP A 114 -14.62 -23.01 -6.26
CA ASP A 114 -15.48 -24.20 -6.22
C ASP A 114 -16.18 -24.36 -7.58
N TYR A 115 -15.39 -24.67 -8.60
CA TYR A 115 -15.84 -24.78 -9.98
C TYR A 115 -15.54 -26.16 -10.54
N GLN A 116 -16.53 -26.78 -11.18
CA GLN A 116 -16.40 -28.15 -11.72
C GLN A 116 -15.98 -28.20 -13.20
N GLY A 117 -15.75 -27.05 -13.83
CA GLY A 117 -15.49 -26.97 -15.28
C GLY A 117 -14.03 -26.69 -15.65
N TRP A 118 -13.07 -26.91 -14.75
CA TRP A 118 -11.64 -26.71 -15.02
C TRP A 118 -11.22 -27.42 -16.30
N GLN A 119 -10.73 -26.66 -17.27
CA GLN A 119 -10.24 -27.18 -18.54
C GLN A 119 -8.71 -27.21 -18.50
N ASP A 120 -8.13 -28.41 -18.44
CA ASP A 120 -6.70 -28.59 -18.61
C ASP A 120 -6.33 -28.46 -20.09
N ARG A 121 -5.74 -27.32 -20.46
CA ARG A 121 -5.22 -27.07 -21.81
C ARG A 121 -3.73 -27.43 -21.92
N GLY A 122 -3.07 -27.79 -20.81
CA GLY A 122 -1.62 -27.79 -20.72
C GLY A 122 -1.00 -26.38 -20.81
N SER A 123 0.31 -26.28 -20.67
CA SER A 123 1.09 -25.04 -20.63
C SER A 123 1.34 -24.42 -22.02
N GLU A 124 0.38 -24.48 -22.94
CA GLU A 124 0.54 -23.88 -24.28
C GLU A 124 0.12 -22.41 -24.29
N GLN A 125 0.85 -21.60 -25.09
CA GLN A 125 0.71 -20.15 -25.30
C GLN A 125 -0.64 -19.53 -24.89
N TRP A 126 -0.57 -18.40 -24.18
CA TRP A 126 -1.70 -17.57 -23.76
C TRP A 126 -2.84 -17.51 -24.79
N ASP A 127 -4.07 -17.75 -24.34
CA ASP A 127 -5.27 -17.70 -25.16
C ASP A 127 -6.46 -17.10 -24.40
N SER A 128 -6.85 -15.90 -24.82
CA SER A 128 -7.95 -15.14 -24.24
C SER A 128 -9.35 -15.74 -24.49
N LEU A 129 -9.46 -16.76 -25.34
CA LEU A 129 -10.73 -17.47 -25.54
C LEU A 129 -10.99 -18.54 -24.47
N TYR A 130 -9.98 -18.89 -23.69
CA TYR A 130 -10.07 -19.85 -22.58
C TYR A 130 -10.31 -19.15 -21.26
N GLU A 131 -10.60 -19.94 -20.22
CA GLU A 131 -10.72 -19.40 -18.87
C GLU A 131 -9.39 -18.74 -18.46
N ASN A 132 -9.50 -17.55 -17.90
CA ASN A 132 -8.35 -16.80 -17.44
C ASN A 132 -8.71 -15.93 -16.23
N LEU A 133 -7.74 -15.78 -15.34
CA LEU A 133 -7.78 -14.90 -14.19
C LEU A 133 -7.00 -13.64 -14.54
N ASN A 134 -7.54 -12.49 -14.19
CA ASN A 134 -6.91 -11.21 -14.45
C ASN A 134 -6.77 -10.46 -13.13
N PHE A 135 -5.60 -9.90 -12.91
CA PHE A 135 -5.31 -9.00 -11.82
C PHE A 135 -4.91 -7.65 -12.38
N TYR A 136 -5.40 -6.61 -11.74
CA TYR A 136 -4.94 -5.25 -11.95
C TYR A 136 -4.32 -4.76 -10.64
N PHE A 137 -3.09 -4.25 -10.73
CA PHE A 137 -2.36 -3.64 -9.62
C PHE A 137 -1.99 -2.23 -10.03
N ASP A 138 -2.10 -1.31 -9.11
CA ASP A 138 -1.57 0.04 -9.29
C ASP A 138 -0.97 0.48 -7.94
N PRO A 139 0.37 0.57 -7.87
CA PRO A 139 1.07 1.04 -6.67
C PRO A 139 0.65 2.44 -6.23
N ASN A 140 0.12 3.26 -7.14
CA ASN A 140 -0.43 4.59 -6.86
C ASN A 140 0.57 5.48 -6.09
N VAL A 141 1.87 5.38 -6.40
CA VAL A 141 2.95 6.17 -5.78
C VAL A 141 2.75 7.67 -6.04
N ASP A 142 2.09 8.00 -7.16
CA ASP A 142 1.73 9.36 -7.56
C ASP A 142 0.47 9.90 -6.88
N ASN A 143 -0.21 9.06 -6.08
CA ASN A 143 -1.45 9.34 -5.36
C ASN A 143 -2.57 9.86 -6.29
N GLU A 144 -2.60 9.38 -7.53
CA GLU A 144 -3.62 9.80 -8.47
C GLU A 144 -4.98 9.13 -8.23
N ALA A 145 -6.01 9.87 -8.60
CA ALA A 145 -7.34 9.33 -8.58
C ALA A 145 -7.57 8.64 -9.92
N ASN A 146 -7.63 7.30 -9.91
CA ASN A 146 -8.16 6.50 -11.01
C ASN A 146 -9.62 6.90 -11.30
N GLU A 147 -9.80 7.99 -12.05
CA GLU A 147 -11.08 8.65 -12.28
C GLU A 147 -11.40 8.76 -13.77
N ASN A 148 -12.43 8.05 -14.20
CA ASN A 148 -13.06 8.23 -15.50
C ASN A 148 -13.79 9.60 -15.58
N THR A 149 -13.07 10.71 -15.70
CA THR A 149 -13.67 12.05 -15.63
C THR A 149 -14.17 12.61 -16.97
N GLN A 150 -13.84 12.02 -18.12
CA GLN A 150 -14.45 12.40 -19.41
C GLN A 150 -14.37 11.23 -20.40
N LEU A 151 -15.36 11.13 -21.30
CA LEU A 151 -15.49 10.17 -22.42
C LEU A 151 -14.25 9.99 -23.33
N PHE A 152 -13.17 10.75 -23.12
CA PHE A 152 -11.91 10.71 -23.85
C PHE A 152 -10.68 11.15 -23.00
N SER A 153 -10.79 11.21 -21.66
CA SER A 153 -9.63 11.42 -20.76
C SER A 153 -9.33 10.12 -20.03
N TYR A 154 -8.62 9.30 -20.78
CA TYR A 154 -7.59 8.38 -20.39
C TYR A 154 -6.71 8.80 -19.19
N SER A 155 -6.93 8.24 -18.01
CA SER A 155 -6.19 8.57 -16.78
C SER A 155 -6.05 7.35 -15.86
N THR A 156 -5.83 6.19 -16.46
CA THR A 156 -5.61 4.95 -15.71
C THR A 156 -4.31 4.35 -16.19
N ASP A 157 -3.44 4.18 -15.24
CA ASP A 157 -2.17 3.50 -15.29
C ASP A 157 -2.27 2.19 -14.52
N GLY A 158 -1.18 1.45 -14.38
CA GLY A 158 -1.14 0.21 -13.60
C GLY A 158 -0.64 -0.98 -14.39
N TYR A 159 -0.57 -2.09 -13.68
CA TYR A 159 -0.13 -3.38 -14.14
C TYR A 159 -1.33 -4.30 -14.34
N HIS A 160 -1.40 -4.95 -15.50
CA HIS A 160 -2.42 -5.94 -15.79
C HIS A 160 -1.78 -7.28 -16.09
N LEU A 161 -2.05 -8.22 -15.20
CA LEU A 161 -1.70 -9.61 -15.34
C LEU A 161 -2.93 -10.39 -15.79
N ALA A 162 -2.83 -11.15 -16.88
CA ALA A 162 -3.87 -12.05 -17.33
C ALA A 162 -3.28 -13.45 -17.55
N ILE A 163 -3.83 -14.46 -16.86
CA ILE A 163 -3.23 -15.80 -16.78
C ILE A 163 -4.28 -16.87 -17.05
N ASN A 164 -3.97 -17.79 -17.95
CA ASN A 164 -4.69 -19.05 -18.05
C ASN A 164 -4.30 -19.91 -16.83
N GLN A 165 -5.12 -20.91 -16.50
CA GLN A 165 -4.92 -21.74 -15.31
C GLN A 165 -4.74 -23.22 -15.69
N PRO A 166 -3.66 -23.58 -16.43
CA PRO A 166 -3.38 -24.97 -16.79
C PRO A 166 -2.98 -25.77 -15.54
N LEU A 167 -3.28 -27.07 -15.50
CA LEU A 167 -2.91 -27.90 -14.35
C LEU A 167 -1.39 -28.12 -14.28
N GLY A 168 -0.86 -28.10 -13.07
CA GLY A 168 0.57 -28.25 -12.78
C GLY A 168 1.30 -26.91 -12.67
N GLU A 169 2.64 -27.01 -12.65
CA GLU A 169 3.55 -25.86 -12.58
C GLU A 169 3.68 -25.20 -13.96
N THR A 170 3.67 -23.87 -13.95
CA THR A 170 3.95 -23.03 -15.11
C THR A 170 4.75 -21.81 -14.69
N GLU A 171 5.67 -21.40 -15.55
CA GLU A 171 6.43 -20.17 -15.38
C GLU A 171 6.10 -19.22 -16.52
N ILE A 172 5.97 -17.95 -16.21
CA ILE A 172 5.98 -16.88 -17.22
C ILE A 172 7.36 -16.28 -17.12
N LEU A 173 8.12 -16.38 -18.21
CA LEU A 173 9.46 -15.85 -18.29
C LEU A 173 9.45 -14.46 -18.92
N ALA A 174 10.36 -13.62 -18.44
CA ALA A 174 10.48 -12.26 -18.93
C ALA A 174 10.80 -12.20 -20.43
N ASP A 175 11.48 -13.17 -21.02
CA ASP A 175 11.80 -13.15 -22.45
C ASP A 175 10.60 -13.30 -23.42
N GLY A 176 9.37 -13.32 -22.91
CA GLY A 176 8.15 -13.41 -23.71
C GLY A 176 7.88 -14.82 -24.25
N THR A 177 8.61 -15.84 -23.78
CA THR A 177 8.30 -17.25 -24.04
C THR A 177 7.15 -17.79 -23.17
N ALA A 178 6.45 -16.89 -22.47
CA ALA A 178 5.29 -17.11 -21.61
C ALA A 178 4.40 -18.27 -22.10
N THR A 179 4.34 -19.32 -21.29
CA THR A 179 3.58 -20.54 -21.61
C THR A 179 2.11 -20.48 -21.22
N ALA A 180 1.70 -19.54 -20.35
CA ALA A 180 0.34 -19.56 -19.79
C ALA A 180 -0.29 -18.18 -19.49
N GLY A 181 0.35 -17.07 -19.81
CA GLY A 181 -0.22 -15.75 -19.49
C GLY A 181 0.31 -14.61 -20.34
N SER A 182 -0.34 -13.46 -20.19
CA SER A 182 0.08 -12.18 -20.74
C SER A 182 0.17 -11.16 -19.63
N PHE A 183 1.17 -10.31 -19.73
CA PHE A 183 1.35 -9.16 -18.86
C PHE A 183 1.36 -7.90 -19.72
N GLY A 184 0.65 -6.88 -19.26
CA GLY A 184 0.63 -5.57 -19.87
C GLY A 184 0.88 -4.52 -18.80
N GLU A 185 1.86 -3.68 -19.05
CA GLU A 185 1.99 -2.41 -18.34
C GLU A 185 1.10 -1.41 -19.07
N PHE A 186 0.09 -0.92 -18.37
CA PHE A 186 -0.83 0.03 -18.93
C PHE A 186 -0.28 1.44 -18.78
N TYR A 187 -0.01 2.07 -19.91
CA TYR A 187 0.08 3.52 -19.96
C TYR A 187 -1.30 4.12 -19.73
N VAL A 188 -1.33 5.33 -19.15
CA VAL A 188 -2.36 6.33 -19.40
C VAL A 188 -2.83 6.17 -20.86
N ASN A 189 -4.13 6.00 -21.09
CA ASN A 189 -4.75 5.80 -22.43
C ASN A 189 -4.88 4.36 -22.98
N SER A 190 -4.60 3.31 -22.21
CA SER A 190 -4.83 1.94 -22.68
C SER A 190 -6.25 1.46 -22.33
N PHE A 191 -7.08 1.19 -23.34
CA PHE A 191 -8.41 0.62 -23.10
C PHE A 191 -8.28 -0.88 -22.82
N TYR A 192 -9.11 -1.39 -21.91
CA TYR A 192 -9.60 -2.76 -22.04
C TYR A 192 -10.23 -2.89 -23.45
N ASN A 193 -9.62 -3.68 -24.36
CA ASN A 193 -9.98 -3.82 -25.79
C ASN A 193 -9.53 -2.70 -26.77
N SER A 194 -8.54 -1.85 -26.48
CA SER A 194 -7.91 -1.12 -27.61
C SER A 194 -7.06 -2.10 -28.41
N ASN A 195 -7.39 -2.29 -29.68
CA ASN A 195 -6.58 -2.97 -30.70
C ASN A 195 -5.18 -2.32 -30.93
N VAL A 196 -4.76 -1.40 -30.07
CA VAL A 196 -3.36 -1.03 -29.93
C VAL A 196 -2.75 -2.16 -29.12
N GLN A 197 -2.19 -3.13 -29.85
CA GLN A 197 -1.42 -4.23 -29.29
C GLN A 197 -0.61 -3.69 -28.11
N PRO A 198 -0.72 -4.26 -26.89
CA PRO A 198 0.32 -4.03 -25.91
C PRO A 198 1.62 -4.28 -26.67
N THR A 199 2.48 -3.27 -26.76
CA THR A 199 3.82 -3.51 -27.30
C THR A 199 4.38 -4.57 -26.37
N TRP A 200 4.48 -5.78 -26.90
CA TRP A 200 4.86 -7.01 -26.23
C TRP A 200 6.20 -6.79 -25.56
N LEU A 201 6.16 -6.24 -24.35
CA LEU A 201 7.34 -6.02 -23.55
C LEU A 201 7.63 -7.34 -22.84
N PRO A 202 8.92 -7.67 -22.70
CA PRO A 202 9.34 -8.83 -21.93
C PRO A 202 8.59 -8.85 -20.59
N GLY A 203 7.90 -9.95 -20.31
CA GLY A 203 6.89 -10.06 -19.27
C GLY A 203 7.47 -10.06 -17.86
N ILE A 204 6.57 -10.02 -16.87
CA ILE A 204 6.90 -10.39 -15.49
C ILE A 204 7.50 -11.81 -15.45
N GLU A 205 8.56 -12.00 -14.68
CA GLU A 205 8.98 -13.34 -14.26
C GLU A 205 8.04 -13.79 -13.14
N MET A 206 7.15 -14.74 -13.38
CA MET A 206 6.28 -15.26 -12.32
C MET A 206 6.21 -16.77 -12.32
N LYS A 207 5.95 -17.32 -11.13
CA LYS A 207 5.70 -18.74 -10.92
C LYS A 207 4.25 -18.95 -10.57
N GLN A 208 3.62 -19.89 -11.24
CA GLN A 208 2.24 -20.28 -10.98
C GLN A 208 2.13 -21.79 -10.92
N THR A 209 1.43 -22.29 -9.90
CA THR A 209 1.04 -23.71 -9.86
C THR A 209 -0.46 -23.81 -9.67
N THR A 210 -1.12 -24.62 -10.49
CA THR A 210 -2.57 -24.84 -10.40
C THR A 210 -2.88 -26.31 -10.18
N SER A 211 -3.80 -26.60 -9.26
CA SER A 211 -4.31 -27.96 -9.04
C SER A 211 -5.82 -27.97 -8.85
N VAL A 212 -6.40 -29.16 -8.79
CA VAL A 212 -7.80 -29.37 -8.41
C VAL A 212 -7.85 -30.42 -7.31
N GLU A 213 -8.34 -30.02 -6.15
CA GLU A 213 -8.50 -30.86 -4.96
C GLU A 213 -9.94 -30.78 -4.46
N ASP A 214 -10.59 -31.93 -4.22
CA ASP A 214 -11.97 -31.99 -3.70
C ASP A 214 -13.00 -31.09 -4.43
N GLN A 215 -12.83 -30.91 -5.74
CA GLN A 215 -13.66 -30.05 -6.63
C GLN A 215 -13.44 -28.54 -6.44
N THR A 216 -12.46 -28.16 -5.63
CA THR A 216 -11.92 -26.81 -5.56
C THR A 216 -10.67 -26.77 -6.43
N GLY A 217 -10.63 -25.84 -7.39
CA GLY A 217 -9.36 -25.54 -8.03
C GLY A 217 -8.60 -24.48 -7.25
N ILE A 218 -7.30 -24.67 -7.19
CA ILE A 218 -6.37 -23.88 -6.39
C ILE A 218 -5.29 -23.40 -7.34
N MET A 219 -5.00 -22.11 -7.30
CA MET A 219 -3.93 -21.50 -8.05
C MET A 219 -3.09 -20.70 -7.07
N GLU A 220 -1.79 -20.97 -7.04
CA GLU A 220 -0.82 -20.18 -6.30
C GLU A 220 0.08 -19.44 -7.27
N LEU A 221 0.39 -18.21 -6.91
CA LEU A 221 1.11 -17.26 -7.74
C LEU A 221 2.17 -16.56 -6.91
N PHE A 222 3.37 -16.46 -7.44
CA PHE A 222 4.45 -15.62 -6.94
C PHE A 222 4.84 -14.59 -8.01
N ILE A 223 4.84 -13.32 -7.63
CA ILE A 223 5.26 -12.18 -8.44
C ILE A 223 6.42 -11.49 -7.71
N PRO A 224 7.67 -11.56 -8.21
CA PRO A 224 8.79 -10.90 -7.59
C PRO A 224 8.69 -9.38 -7.76
N TRP A 225 9.19 -8.61 -6.79
CA TRP A 225 9.03 -7.14 -6.81
C TRP A 225 9.69 -6.49 -8.01
N ASN A 226 10.84 -7.00 -8.43
CA ASN A 226 11.56 -6.54 -9.62
C ASN A 226 10.77 -6.69 -10.94
N SER A 227 9.57 -7.27 -10.91
CA SER A 227 8.64 -7.33 -12.03
C SER A 227 7.68 -6.14 -12.11
N PHE A 228 7.66 -5.28 -11.09
CA PHE A 228 7.01 -3.97 -11.10
C PHE A 228 8.04 -2.88 -11.46
N ASP A 229 8.85 -3.14 -12.48
CA ASP A 229 10.01 -2.34 -12.89
C ASP A 229 9.70 -1.32 -13.99
N LYS A 230 8.44 -0.89 -14.11
CA LYS A 230 8.00 -0.03 -15.21
C LYS A 230 8.88 1.21 -15.32
N THR A 231 9.66 1.26 -16.40
CA THR A 231 10.49 2.40 -16.85
C THR A 231 11.16 3.14 -15.69
N ASP A 232 12.28 2.58 -15.21
CA ASP A 232 13.20 3.22 -14.24
C ASP A 232 13.37 4.73 -14.52
N PRO A 233 12.93 5.62 -13.62
CA PRO A 233 13.04 7.09 -13.74
C PRO A 233 14.42 7.58 -14.17
N SER A 234 15.46 6.81 -13.83
CA SER A 234 16.85 7.13 -14.11
C SER A 234 17.28 6.82 -15.55
N SER A 235 16.45 6.11 -16.32
CA SER A 235 16.75 5.77 -17.70
C SER A 235 16.70 7.01 -18.61
N PRO A 236 17.79 7.33 -19.33
CA PRO A 236 17.92 8.56 -20.11
C PRO A 236 17.02 8.63 -21.35
N ASP A 237 16.35 7.52 -21.70
CA ASP A 237 15.52 7.38 -22.89
C ASP A 237 14.02 7.59 -22.61
N ILE A 238 13.62 7.90 -21.37
CA ILE A 238 12.22 8.05 -20.98
C ILE A 238 11.74 9.49 -21.21
N ASP A 239 10.54 9.62 -21.76
CA ASP A 239 9.81 10.89 -21.78
C ASP A 239 9.52 11.33 -20.34
N PRO A 240 9.98 12.50 -19.87
CA PRO A 240 9.75 12.98 -18.50
C PRO A 240 8.26 13.02 -18.09
N LEU A 241 7.34 13.01 -19.05
CA LEU A 241 5.90 12.92 -18.79
C LEU A 241 5.42 11.50 -18.39
N LEU A 242 6.26 10.47 -18.58
CA LEU A 242 5.99 9.10 -18.15
C LEU A 242 6.50 8.79 -16.75
N ASP A 243 7.39 9.64 -16.22
CA ASP A 243 7.92 9.56 -14.86
C ASP A 243 6.87 9.98 -13.80
N GLU A 244 5.83 10.70 -14.24
CA GLU A 244 4.73 11.18 -13.39
C GLU A 244 3.68 10.11 -13.06
N ILE A 245 3.83 8.87 -13.56
CA ILE A 245 2.77 7.83 -13.54
C ILE A 245 2.93 6.86 -12.34
N GLY A 246 3.92 7.05 -11.45
CA GLY A 246 3.97 6.30 -10.17
C GLY A 246 4.03 4.76 -10.24
N LEU A 247 4.29 4.15 -11.42
CA LEU A 247 4.26 2.70 -11.60
C LEU A 247 5.58 2.01 -11.24
N PHE A 248 6.70 2.72 -11.27
CA PHE A 248 8.00 2.14 -10.93
C PHE A 248 8.05 1.80 -9.44
N HIS A 249 7.95 0.50 -9.13
CA HIS A 249 7.94 -0.01 -7.76
C HIS A 249 8.63 -1.38 -7.68
N PRO A 250 9.94 -1.48 -8.01
CA PRO A 250 10.64 -2.77 -8.09
C PRO A 250 11.03 -3.36 -6.73
N GLU A 251 10.71 -2.66 -5.64
CA GLU A 251 11.09 -3.01 -4.27
C GLU A 251 9.88 -3.54 -3.49
N ALA A 252 10.12 -4.13 -2.33
CA ALA A 252 9.03 -4.54 -1.47
C ALA A 252 8.23 -3.32 -0.97
N PRO A 253 6.89 -3.43 -0.83
CA PRO A 253 6.08 -2.34 -0.30
C PRO A 253 6.43 -2.04 1.15
N VAL A 254 6.07 -0.86 1.62
CA VAL A 254 6.25 -0.46 3.02
C VAL A 254 5.00 -0.76 3.86
N GLU A 255 5.13 -0.88 5.18
CA GLU A 255 3.94 -1.07 6.03
C GLU A 255 2.97 0.10 5.89
N GLY A 256 1.69 -0.22 5.70
CA GLY A 256 0.64 0.76 5.48
C GLY A 256 0.54 1.26 4.05
N GLU A 257 1.42 0.81 3.15
CA GLU A 257 1.28 1.09 1.73
C GLU A 257 -0.02 0.50 1.18
N GLU A 258 -0.68 1.24 0.29
CA GLU A 258 -1.97 0.90 -0.28
C GLU A 258 -1.89 0.87 -1.80
N TRP A 259 -2.07 -0.30 -2.41
CA TRP A 259 -2.15 -0.44 -3.86
C TRP A 259 -3.60 -0.60 -4.28
N TYR A 260 -3.98 0.04 -5.39
CA TYR A 260 -5.28 -0.24 -5.98
C TYR A 260 -5.26 -1.61 -6.65
N PHE A 261 -6.36 -2.34 -6.48
CA PHE A 261 -6.42 -3.73 -6.89
C PHE A 261 -7.79 -4.15 -7.37
N ASN A 262 -7.83 -4.86 -8.49
CA ASN A 262 -9.02 -5.55 -8.97
C ASN A 262 -8.65 -6.95 -9.47
N ALA A 263 -9.59 -7.89 -9.33
CA ALA A 263 -9.42 -9.26 -9.80
C ALA A 263 -10.70 -9.77 -10.47
N VAL A 264 -10.58 -10.31 -11.69
CA VAL A 264 -11.72 -10.80 -12.47
C VAL A 264 -11.39 -12.15 -13.11
N ARG A 265 -12.38 -13.04 -13.13
CA ARG A 265 -12.29 -14.33 -13.80
C ARG A 265 -13.16 -14.32 -15.06
N PHE A 266 -12.56 -14.67 -16.18
CA PHE A 266 -13.25 -14.94 -17.43
C PHE A 266 -13.48 -16.43 -17.61
N GLN A 267 -14.69 -16.78 -18.03
CA GLN A 267 -15.04 -18.10 -18.55
C GLN A 267 -14.75 -18.18 -20.06
N THR A 268 -14.72 -19.41 -20.59
CA THR A 268 -14.55 -19.68 -22.02
C THR A 268 -15.46 -18.79 -22.89
N ASN A 269 -14.93 -18.28 -24.00
CA ASN A 269 -15.56 -17.27 -24.85
C ASN A 269 -15.66 -15.87 -24.23
N ASN A 270 -14.75 -15.53 -23.32
CA ASN A 270 -14.58 -14.18 -22.80
C ASN A 270 -15.82 -13.64 -22.05
N GLN A 271 -16.58 -14.54 -21.40
CA GLN A 271 -17.68 -14.14 -20.53
C GLN A 271 -17.12 -13.83 -19.15
N ILE A 272 -17.32 -12.61 -18.64
CA ILE A 272 -16.96 -12.28 -17.26
C ILE A 272 -17.82 -13.13 -16.34
N ALA A 273 -17.19 -14.02 -15.59
CA ALA A 273 -17.87 -15.00 -14.75
C ALA A 273 -18.02 -14.50 -13.31
N ALA A 274 -16.97 -13.84 -12.80
CA ALA A 274 -16.96 -13.32 -11.45
C ALA A 274 -15.97 -12.15 -11.35
N TRP A 275 -16.33 -11.14 -10.57
CA TRP A 275 -15.50 -9.97 -10.30
C TRP A 275 -15.51 -9.64 -8.82
N ASN A 276 -14.36 -9.31 -8.25
CA ASN A 276 -14.22 -8.98 -6.83
C ASN A 276 -14.82 -7.62 -6.42
N ARG A 277 -15.43 -6.83 -7.33
CA ARG A 277 -16.04 -5.54 -6.97
C ARG A 277 -17.04 -4.91 -7.99
N ALA A 278 -18.05 -4.19 -7.46
CA ALA A 278 -18.96 -3.17 -8.03
C ALA A 278 -19.73 -3.42 -9.36
N PRO A 279 -20.93 -2.83 -9.54
CA PRO A 279 -21.80 -3.07 -10.71
C PRO A 279 -21.44 -2.28 -11.98
N SER A 280 -20.22 -1.72 -12.07
CA SER A 280 -19.83 -0.83 -13.18
C SER A 280 -19.14 -1.59 -14.34
N ALA A 281 -18.85 -0.93 -15.46
CA ALA A 281 -18.53 -1.63 -16.71
C ALA A 281 -17.02 -1.78 -17.01
N VAL A 282 -16.11 -1.33 -16.14
CA VAL A 282 -14.69 -1.26 -16.47
C VAL A 282 -13.80 -1.77 -15.34
N PHE A 283 -12.95 -2.77 -15.66
CA PHE A 283 -12.13 -3.52 -14.71
C PHE A 283 -11.00 -2.70 -14.04
N ALA A 284 -10.40 -1.74 -14.77
CA ALA A 284 -9.25 -0.97 -14.28
C ALA A 284 -9.57 0.49 -13.90
N SER A 285 -10.69 1.06 -14.36
CA SER A 285 -10.82 2.53 -14.43
C SER A 285 -11.92 3.18 -13.58
N GLU A 286 -12.65 2.41 -12.78
CA GLU A 286 -13.82 2.95 -12.09
C GLU A 286 -13.80 2.68 -10.60
N ARG A 287 -13.72 3.79 -9.85
CA ARG A 287 -13.91 3.78 -8.42
C ARG A 287 -15.30 3.27 -8.05
N PRO A 288 -15.42 2.60 -6.89
CA PRO A 288 -14.28 2.31 -6.02
C PRO A 288 -13.48 1.08 -6.50
N HIS A 289 -12.19 1.00 -6.24
CA HIS A 289 -11.36 -0.18 -6.49
C HIS A 289 -11.26 -1.03 -5.21
N GLY A 290 -10.71 -2.22 -5.31
CA GLY A 290 -10.09 -2.86 -4.15
C GLY A 290 -8.82 -2.12 -3.73
N ILE A 291 -8.41 -2.31 -2.49
CA ILE A 291 -7.15 -1.81 -1.96
C ILE A 291 -6.41 -3.02 -1.38
N LEU A 292 -5.21 -3.32 -1.84
CA LEU A 292 -4.26 -4.14 -1.10
C LEU A 292 -3.61 -3.23 -0.06
N GLN A 293 -3.82 -3.50 1.21
CA GLN A 293 -3.16 -2.80 2.30
C GLN A 293 -2.07 -3.71 2.85
N PHE A 294 -0.82 -3.33 2.62
CA PHE A 294 0.33 -4.09 3.09
C PHE A 294 0.52 -3.86 4.59
N VAL A 295 0.56 -4.95 5.35
CA VAL A 295 0.65 -4.93 6.82
C VAL A 295 1.77 -5.82 7.29
N GLY A 296 2.44 -5.39 8.37
CA GLY A 296 3.69 -6.00 8.79
C GLY A 296 4.78 -5.78 7.74
N GLY A 297 5.86 -6.54 7.84
CA GLY A 297 6.95 -6.50 6.86
C GLY A 297 7.63 -5.16 6.75
N GLY A 298 7.39 -4.30 7.73
CA GLY A 298 7.83 -2.93 7.86
C GLY A 298 8.58 -2.40 6.64
N GLU A 299 8.17 -1.26 6.08
CA GLU A 299 8.96 -0.09 6.50
C GLU A 299 9.55 -0.37 7.87
N LEU A 300 10.84 -0.70 7.94
CA LEU A 300 11.54 -0.79 9.20
C LEU A 300 10.96 0.33 10.05
N ASN A 301 10.06 -0.01 10.98
CA ASN A 301 9.79 0.90 12.06
C ASN A 301 11.16 0.91 12.66
N GLY A 302 11.96 1.96 12.42
CA GLY A 302 13.41 1.88 12.15
C GLY A 302 14.26 1.11 13.16
N CYS A 303 13.61 0.62 14.21
CA CYS A 303 13.95 -0.27 15.28
C CYS A 303 13.67 -1.79 15.10
N ASP A 304 13.11 -2.34 14.01
CA ASP A 304 12.91 -3.80 13.83
C ASP A 304 13.78 -4.33 12.69
N MET A 305 15.05 -4.59 12.98
CA MET A 305 16.08 -4.98 12.00
C MET A 305 15.99 -6.44 11.60
N ASN A 306 15.40 -7.28 12.45
CA ASN A 306 15.32 -8.73 12.22
C ASN A 306 13.94 -9.17 11.68
N GLY A 307 12.96 -8.26 11.64
CA GLY A 307 11.62 -8.48 11.11
C GLY A 307 10.72 -9.34 12.01
N ASP A 308 11.01 -9.43 13.30
CA ASP A 308 10.24 -10.22 14.27
C ASP A 308 9.07 -9.45 14.92
N GLY A 309 8.93 -8.17 14.58
CA GLY A 309 7.89 -7.28 15.06
C GLY A 309 8.18 -6.64 16.42
N ASN A 310 9.36 -6.87 17.02
CA ASN A 310 9.81 -6.21 18.24
C ASN A 310 10.99 -5.28 17.94
N CYS A 311 11.17 -4.28 18.81
CA CYS A 311 12.29 -3.37 18.76
C CYS A 311 13.13 -3.58 20.03
N ASP A 312 14.10 -4.47 19.97
CA ASP A 312 14.86 -4.92 21.13
C ASP A 312 16.38 -5.08 20.86
N GLY A 313 17.08 -5.75 21.79
CA GLY A 313 18.54 -5.92 21.71
C GLY A 313 18.98 -6.79 20.54
N LEU A 314 18.13 -7.70 20.05
CA LEU A 314 18.43 -8.55 18.90
C LEU A 314 18.54 -7.73 17.61
N ASP A 315 17.84 -6.60 17.52
CA ASP A 315 17.94 -5.69 16.39
C ASP A 315 19.28 -4.94 16.40
N ILE A 316 19.76 -4.54 17.58
CA ILE A 316 21.10 -3.95 17.76
C ILE A 316 22.17 -4.99 17.38
N ASP A 317 22.02 -6.23 17.83
CA ASP A 317 22.93 -7.33 17.48
C ASP A 317 22.96 -7.58 15.97
N THR A 318 21.79 -7.54 15.32
CA THR A 318 21.64 -7.71 13.86
C THR A 318 22.40 -6.61 13.11
N LEU A 319 22.24 -5.35 13.55
CA LEU A 319 22.94 -4.21 12.95
C LEU A 319 24.46 -4.29 13.19
N ALA A 320 24.92 -4.73 14.37
CA ALA A 320 26.34 -4.94 14.66
C ALA A 320 26.97 -5.98 13.73
N VAL A 321 26.27 -7.10 13.48
CA VAL A 321 26.71 -8.13 12.52
C VAL A 321 26.78 -7.57 11.10
N ALA A 322 25.77 -6.82 10.66
CA ALA A 322 25.74 -6.21 9.32
C ALA A 322 26.92 -5.26 9.10
N VAL A 323 27.21 -4.39 10.07
CA VAL A 323 28.36 -3.47 10.02
C VAL A 323 29.69 -4.23 9.98
N ARG A 324 29.85 -5.26 10.82
CA ARG A 324 31.08 -6.07 10.89
C ARG A 324 31.33 -6.85 9.60
N ASP A 325 30.28 -7.42 9.03
CA ASP A 325 30.36 -8.27 7.83
C ASP A 325 30.45 -7.43 6.54
N GLY A 326 30.23 -6.12 6.64
CA GLY A 326 30.26 -5.18 5.51
C GLY A 326 29.08 -5.42 4.57
N ASP A 327 27.89 -5.62 5.15
CA ASP A 327 26.64 -5.74 4.40
C ASP A 327 26.41 -4.48 3.55
N ASN A 328 25.58 -4.60 2.52
CA ASN A 328 25.18 -3.53 1.63
C ASN A 328 23.66 -3.44 1.45
N ASN A 329 22.89 -4.16 2.27
CA ASN A 329 21.45 -4.07 2.31
C ASN A 329 21.02 -2.67 2.83
N PRO A 330 20.31 -1.85 2.03
CA PRO A 330 19.86 -0.52 2.45
C PRO A 330 19.04 -0.51 3.74
N LEU A 331 18.50 -1.66 4.16
CA LEU A 331 17.87 -1.88 5.45
C LEU A 331 18.73 -1.40 6.64
N TYR A 332 20.05 -1.59 6.57
CA TYR A 332 20.94 -1.28 7.70
C TYR A 332 21.55 0.13 7.63
N ASP A 333 21.25 0.91 6.59
CA ASP A 333 21.65 2.32 6.42
C ASP A 333 20.56 3.23 7.02
N VAL A 334 20.50 3.28 8.35
CA VAL A 334 19.41 3.94 9.08
C VAL A 334 19.54 5.45 9.15
N ASP A 335 20.75 5.98 9.00
CA ASP A 335 20.99 7.42 8.95
C ASP A 335 20.92 8.00 7.51
N GLN A 336 20.78 7.10 6.52
CA GLN A 336 20.58 7.39 5.10
C GLN A 336 21.75 8.15 4.47
N ASP A 337 22.98 7.90 4.94
CA ASP A 337 24.19 8.51 4.39
C ASP A 337 24.77 7.74 3.17
N GLY A 338 24.21 6.56 2.87
CA GLY A 338 24.60 5.69 1.77
C GLY A 338 25.67 4.67 2.14
N SER A 339 26.05 4.54 3.42
CA SER A 339 27.10 3.62 3.90
C SER A 339 26.71 2.97 5.24
N ILE A 340 26.69 1.64 5.28
CA ILE A 340 26.43 0.89 6.52
C ILE A 340 27.69 0.86 7.40
N THR A 341 27.68 1.60 8.51
CA THR A 341 28.81 1.81 9.40
C THR A 341 28.40 1.81 10.87
N ASP A 342 29.38 1.99 11.77
CA ASP A 342 29.13 2.20 13.19
C ASP A 342 28.20 3.41 13.48
N ALA A 343 28.16 4.39 12.56
CA ALA A 343 27.28 5.56 12.66
C ALA A 343 25.80 5.15 12.64
N ASP A 344 25.44 4.16 11.82
CA ASP A 344 24.09 3.60 11.78
C ASP A 344 23.69 3.00 13.12
N ARG A 345 24.59 2.21 13.75
CA ARG A 345 24.31 1.62 15.06
C ARG A 345 24.10 2.70 16.12
N VAL A 346 24.92 3.75 16.12
CA VAL A 346 24.75 4.87 17.04
C VAL A 346 23.42 5.58 16.75
N PHE A 347 23.13 5.95 15.50
CA PHE A 347 21.88 6.60 15.12
C PHE A 347 20.66 5.77 15.55
N TYR A 348 20.71 4.47 15.32
CA TYR A 348 19.69 3.52 15.72
C TYR A 348 19.41 3.54 17.23
N ILE A 349 20.45 3.43 18.06
CA ILE A 349 20.32 3.43 19.53
C ILE A 349 19.79 4.79 20.04
N GLU A 350 20.32 5.87 19.48
CA GLU A 350 20.11 7.22 20.00
C GLU A 350 18.82 7.88 19.51
N GLU A 351 18.57 7.80 18.21
CA GLU A 351 17.51 8.52 17.50
C GLU A 351 16.28 7.67 17.26
N ILE A 352 16.42 6.33 17.20
CA ILE A 352 15.29 5.43 16.95
C ILE A 352 14.82 4.78 18.27
N LEU A 353 15.71 4.10 19.00
CA LEU A 353 15.36 3.47 20.28
C LEU A 353 15.25 4.49 21.43
N HIS A 354 15.80 5.69 21.25
CA HIS A 354 15.85 6.72 22.28
C HIS A 354 16.42 6.21 23.61
N THR A 355 17.57 5.53 23.54
CA THR A 355 18.29 5.08 24.73
C THR A 355 19.78 5.43 24.67
N TRP A 356 20.55 4.90 25.61
CA TRP A 356 21.97 5.14 25.82
C TRP A 356 22.81 3.92 25.43
N ILE A 357 24.04 4.18 25.01
CA ILE A 357 25.02 3.10 24.87
C ILE A 357 25.32 2.56 26.27
N GLY A 358 25.05 1.27 26.49
CA GLY A 358 25.21 0.60 27.78
C GLY A 358 23.91 0.23 28.50
N ASP A 359 22.74 0.71 28.03
CA ASP A 359 21.43 0.27 28.54
C ASP A 359 21.12 -1.15 28.05
N SER A 360 21.46 -2.15 28.85
CA SER A 360 21.46 -3.55 28.43
C SER A 360 20.09 -4.22 28.51
N ASP A 361 19.14 -3.62 29.25
CA ASP A 361 17.76 -4.10 29.32
C ASP A 361 16.75 -3.18 28.60
N LEU A 362 17.24 -2.15 27.91
CA LEU A 362 16.49 -1.20 27.09
C LEU A 362 15.36 -0.52 27.87
N ASP A 363 15.60 -0.21 29.15
CA ASP A 363 14.63 0.49 30.00
C ASP A 363 14.66 2.04 29.82
N GLY A 364 15.50 2.50 28.90
CA GLY A 364 15.73 3.89 28.52
C GLY A 364 16.87 4.55 29.30
N GLN A 365 17.53 3.83 30.22
CA GLN A 365 18.54 4.36 31.13
C GLN A 365 19.78 3.47 31.15
N PHE A 366 20.96 4.07 31.09
CA PHE A 366 22.20 3.37 31.42
C PHE A 366 22.56 3.62 32.89
N GLY A 367 22.63 2.57 33.71
CA GLY A 367 22.95 2.69 35.12
C GLY A 367 23.61 1.48 35.75
N THR A 368 23.65 1.47 37.08
CA THR A 368 24.29 0.37 37.85
C THR A 368 23.62 -0.98 37.61
N ARG A 369 22.33 -1.01 37.24
CA ARG A 369 21.57 -2.23 36.99
C ARG A 369 22.10 -2.96 35.74
N ASP A 370 22.36 -2.24 34.66
CA ASP A 370 22.92 -2.75 33.41
C ASP A 370 24.29 -3.37 33.65
N LEU A 371 25.17 -2.64 34.34
CA LEU A 371 26.51 -3.12 34.69
C LEU A 371 26.44 -4.44 35.46
N VAL A 372 25.52 -4.55 36.43
CA VAL A 372 25.35 -5.80 37.19
C VAL A 372 24.81 -6.92 36.30
N ALA A 373 23.86 -6.62 35.39
CA ALA A 373 23.27 -7.60 34.49
C ALA A 373 24.33 -8.24 33.58
N VAL A 374 25.15 -7.43 32.90
CA VAL A 374 26.19 -7.92 31.98
C VAL A 374 27.30 -8.70 32.71
N PHE A 375 27.70 -8.29 33.91
CA PHE A 375 28.69 -9.04 34.69
C PHE A 375 28.20 -10.39 35.19
N VAL A 376 26.88 -10.56 35.39
CA VAL A 376 26.31 -11.85 35.80
C VAL A 376 26.40 -12.89 34.67
N ILE A 377 26.45 -12.45 33.41
CA ILE A 377 26.55 -13.32 32.24
C ILE A 377 27.97 -13.90 32.09
N ASN A 378 28.99 -13.25 32.66
CA ASN A 378 30.40 -13.65 32.63
C ASN A 378 31.05 -13.66 31.22
N ALA A 379 30.62 -12.78 30.32
CA ALA A 379 31.27 -12.59 29.01
C ALA A 379 32.48 -11.61 29.07
N TYR A 380 32.62 -10.83 30.15
CA TYR A 380 33.67 -9.80 30.25
C TYR A 380 35.09 -10.40 30.20
N GLU A 381 35.85 -10.04 29.15
CA GLU A 381 37.24 -10.44 28.94
C GLU A 381 37.44 -11.97 29.08
N ASP A 382 36.47 -12.77 28.61
CA ASP A 382 36.50 -14.22 28.75
C ASP A 382 37.39 -14.92 27.70
N GLY A 383 37.74 -14.21 26.62
CA GLY A 383 38.59 -14.67 25.53
C GLY A 383 37.89 -15.61 24.54
N ILE A 384 36.55 -15.55 24.44
CA ILE A 384 35.75 -16.30 23.47
C ILE A 384 35.20 -15.34 22.42
N ASP A 385 35.86 -15.27 21.28
CA ASP A 385 35.49 -14.39 20.17
C ASP A 385 34.01 -14.56 19.73
N GLY A 386 33.29 -13.45 19.63
CA GLY A 386 31.95 -13.35 19.03
C GLY A 386 30.84 -13.97 19.88
N ASN A 387 31.00 -14.04 21.21
CA ASN A 387 30.01 -14.63 22.10
C ASN A 387 29.16 -13.61 22.88
N ALA A 388 29.39 -12.31 22.66
CA ALA A 388 28.62 -11.25 23.28
C ALA A 388 27.51 -10.74 22.35
N THR A 389 26.39 -10.42 22.97
CA THR A 389 25.28 -9.61 22.47
C THR A 389 25.20 -8.30 23.26
N TRP A 390 24.38 -7.37 22.79
CA TRP A 390 24.04 -6.12 23.46
C TRP A 390 23.70 -6.32 24.95
N ALA A 391 22.77 -7.25 25.22
CA ALA A 391 22.29 -7.56 26.57
C ALA A 391 23.37 -8.23 27.46
N SER A 392 24.46 -8.70 26.86
CA SER A 392 25.61 -9.28 27.57
C SER A 392 26.84 -8.39 27.63
N GLY A 393 26.81 -7.23 26.98
CA GLY A 393 27.82 -6.19 27.10
C GLY A 393 28.53 -5.76 25.82
N ASP A 394 28.16 -6.27 24.64
CA ASP A 394 28.70 -5.76 23.36
C ASP A 394 28.09 -4.39 23.05
N TRP A 395 28.77 -3.33 23.45
CA TRP A 395 28.31 -1.95 23.32
C TRP A 395 29.13 -1.17 22.27
N ASP A 396 30.29 -1.69 21.85
CA ASP A 396 31.03 -1.17 20.69
C ASP A 396 30.78 -1.94 19.38
N GLY A 397 29.97 -3.00 19.42
CA GLY A 397 29.44 -3.74 18.28
C GLY A 397 30.45 -4.69 17.63
N ASP A 398 31.53 -5.05 18.32
CA ASP A 398 32.54 -5.99 17.82
C ASP A 398 32.25 -7.46 18.17
N LEU A 399 31.11 -7.71 18.82
CA LEU A 399 30.59 -9.00 19.30
C LEU A 399 31.38 -9.63 20.47
N ASP A 400 32.24 -8.85 21.13
CA ASP A 400 32.97 -9.26 22.33
C ASP A 400 32.71 -8.29 23.49
N PHE A 401 32.50 -8.81 24.70
CA PHE A 401 32.37 -7.93 25.87
C PHE A 401 33.75 -7.69 26.50
N THR A 402 34.36 -6.55 26.20
CA THR A 402 35.70 -6.17 26.63
C THR A 402 35.73 -4.82 27.34
N THR A 403 36.93 -4.36 27.69
CA THR A 403 37.13 -3.00 28.21
C THR A 403 36.72 -1.92 27.20
N ARG A 404 36.65 -2.21 25.90
CA ARG A 404 36.30 -1.24 24.87
C ARG A 404 34.83 -0.84 24.93
N ASP A 405 33.94 -1.77 25.27
CA ASP A 405 32.52 -1.54 25.47
C ASP A 405 32.26 -0.55 26.61
N PHE A 406 33.01 -0.70 27.71
CA PHE A 406 32.96 0.30 28.78
C PHE A 406 33.39 1.67 28.30
N VAL A 407 34.45 1.75 27.48
CA VAL A 407 34.88 3.03 26.93
C VAL A 407 33.78 3.62 26.04
N ALA A 408 33.14 2.83 25.18
CA ALA A 408 32.04 3.27 24.33
C ALA A 408 30.87 3.83 25.17
N ALA A 409 30.35 3.04 26.12
CA ALA A 409 29.22 3.42 26.97
C ALA A 409 29.53 4.64 27.88
N PHE A 410 30.74 4.76 28.42
CA PHE A 410 31.09 5.92 29.24
C PHE A 410 31.44 7.18 28.42
N VAL A 411 31.87 7.03 27.17
CA VAL A 411 32.09 8.16 26.26
C VAL A 411 30.77 8.75 25.79
N ASP A 412 29.76 7.91 25.56
CA ASP A 412 28.37 8.31 25.28
C ASP A 412 27.80 9.21 26.39
N GLY A 413 28.12 8.89 27.65
CA GLY A 413 27.85 9.77 28.79
C GLY A 413 26.47 9.62 29.43
N GLY A 414 25.73 8.57 29.07
CA GLY A 414 24.41 8.25 29.62
C GLY A 414 24.39 7.72 31.06
N PHE A 415 25.55 7.37 31.63
CA PHE A 415 25.60 6.70 32.94
C PHE A 415 24.97 7.54 34.07
N GLU A 416 23.90 7.02 34.65
CA GLU A 416 23.11 7.67 35.70
C GLU A 416 22.55 9.06 35.27
N ALA A 417 22.43 9.30 33.96
CA ALA A 417 21.83 10.52 33.41
C ALA A 417 20.28 10.50 33.45
N GLY A 418 19.70 9.32 33.65
CA GLY A 418 18.25 9.08 33.61
C GLY A 418 17.75 8.81 32.19
N PRO A 419 16.43 8.71 31.99
CA PRO A 419 15.87 8.32 30.70
C PRO A 419 16.26 9.30 29.60
N ARG A 420 16.75 8.80 28.47
CA ARG A 420 16.97 9.67 27.30
C ARG A 420 15.61 10.17 26.84
N ALA A 421 15.46 11.48 26.77
CA ALA A 421 14.21 12.05 26.30
C ALA A 421 14.11 11.77 24.79
N ALA A 422 13.06 11.06 24.37
CA ALA A 422 12.64 11.07 22.98
C ALA A 422 12.59 12.54 22.54
N VAL A 423 13.28 12.88 21.46
CA VAL A 423 13.29 14.25 20.93
C VAL A 423 11.84 14.56 20.62
N ALA A 424 11.18 15.30 21.51
CA ALA A 424 9.78 15.62 21.35
C ALA A 424 9.66 16.29 19.98
N ALA A 425 8.96 15.63 19.06
CA ALA A 425 8.79 16.08 17.69
C ALA A 425 8.54 17.58 17.74
N VAL A 426 9.55 18.35 17.34
CA VAL A 426 9.47 19.81 17.42
C VAL A 426 8.26 20.13 16.58
N PRO A 427 7.17 20.68 17.15
CA PRO A 427 5.98 20.97 16.36
C PRO A 427 6.48 21.81 15.20
N GLU A 428 6.33 21.29 13.98
CA GLU A 428 6.93 21.93 12.82
C GLU A 428 6.66 23.42 12.95
N PRO A 429 7.72 24.25 12.84
CA PRO A 429 7.59 25.66 13.14
C PRO A 429 6.41 26.18 12.35
N SER A 430 5.74 27.21 12.87
CA SER A 430 4.55 27.81 12.29
C SER A 430 4.71 28.33 10.84
N SER A 431 5.65 27.83 10.03
CA SER A 431 5.88 28.03 8.60
C SER A 431 4.61 27.90 7.79
N LEU A 432 3.78 26.87 7.97
CA LEU A 432 2.46 26.79 7.29
C LEU A 432 1.52 27.92 7.74
N VAL A 433 1.52 28.26 9.02
CA VAL A 433 0.73 29.38 9.56
C VAL A 433 1.26 30.74 9.07
N LEU A 434 2.57 30.92 8.97
CA LEU A 434 3.25 32.11 8.47
C LEU A 434 3.08 32.26 6.96
N LEU A 435 3.08 31.15 6.22
CA LEU A 435 2.79 31.08 4.79
C LEU A 435 1.33 31.48 4.53
N MET A 436 0.38 30.91 5.28
CA MET A 436 -1.04 31.28 5.27
C MET A 436 -1.26 32.76 5.61
N LEU A 437 -0.57 33.28 6.63
CA LEU A 437 -0.60 34.70 6.98
C LEU A 437 0.03 35.59 5.89
N GLY A 438 1.10 35.13 5.25
CA GLY A 438 1.73 35.80 4.12
C GLY A 438 0.77 35.95 2.93
N PHE A 439 0.08 34.87 2.55
CA PHE A 439 -0.95 34.91 1.51
C PHE A 439 -2.12 35.82 1.87
N ALA A 440 -2.56 35.85 3.14
CA ALA A 440 -3.62 36.74 3.58
C ALA A 440 -3.24 38.23 3.46
N VAL A 441 -1.98 38.58 3.73
CA VAL A 441 -1.46 39.95 3.58
C VAL A 441 -1.35 40.35 2.10
N ILE A 442 -0.86 39.44 1.24
CA ILE A 442 -0.74 39.69 -0.20
C ILE A 442 -2.13 39.81 -0.85
N GLY A 443 -3.06 38.92 -0.52
CA GLY A 443 -4.43 38.94 -1.03
C GLY A 443 -5.20 40.21 -0.67
N ARG A 444 -4.90 40.83 0.50
CA ARG A 444 -5.46 42.12 0.88
C ARG A 444 -4.95 43.29 0.05
N ARG A 445 -3.72 43.25 -0.47
CA ARG A 445 -3.15 44.32 -1.30
C ARG A 445 -3.70 44.31 -2.73
N VAL A 446 -4.02 43.14 -3.28
CA VAL A 446 -4.54 43.01 -4.65
C VAL A 446 -5.97 43.54 -4.79
N ARG A 447 -6.76 43.63 -3.70
CA ARG A 447 -8.12 44.21 -3.72
C ARG A 447 -8.20 45.74 -3.65
N LEU A 448 -7.08 46.43 -3.41
CA LEU A 448 -7.04 47.89 -3.22
C LEU A 448 -6.38 48.66 -4.37
N ILE A 449 -5.97 47.95 -5.43
CA ILE A 449 -5.51 48.48 -6.73
C ILE A 449 -6.62 48.18 -7.74
#